data_AF-A0A0D3GRB6-F1
#
_entry.id   AF-A0A0D3GRB6-F1
#
_cell.length_a   1.000
_cell.length_b   1.000
_cell.length_c   1.000
_cell.angle_alpha   90.00
_cell.angle_beta   90.00
_cell.angle_gamma   90.00
#
_symmetry.space_group_name_H-M   'P 1'
#
loop_
_entity.id
_entity.type
_entity.pdbx_description
1 polymer ?
#
loop_
_entity_poly.entity_id
_entity_poly.type
_entity_poly.pdbx_seq_one_letter_code
_entity_poly.pdbx_strand_id
1 'polypeptide(L)'
;MAPVPATAAAAAAPAAVVSTHEIRRAQRADGPATVLAIGTANPETCVPQDEYADFYFRVTKSEHLPELKNKLRRICNKSGIEKRFMFVNDDVMEAHPEFADRHLTSLDARVEIVSKVVPELAAAASAKAIAEWGRPATDITHLIFSTYSGVKAPGGDRLLASLLGLRPTVLREYGNMSGTTVIFVLNELRRRFVADGAEGADWGALMAFGPGVTVETILLRVGSGLKGN
;
A
#
# COMPACT_ATOMS: atom_id res chain seq x y z
N MET A 1 51.39 1.48 -66.78
CA MET A 1 50.05 1.86 -66.17
C MET A 1 49.24 0.61 -65.85
N ALA A 2 49.73 -0.08 -64.77
CA ALA A 2 49.18 -1.30 -64.15
C ALA A 2 47.86 -1.00 -63.43
N PRO A 3 46.78 -1.90 -63.55
CA PRO A 3 45.46 -1.61 -62.96
C PRO A 3 45.44 -1.89 -61.45
N VAL A 4 45.05 -0.89 -60.62
CA VAL A 4 44.74 -0.87 -59.17
C VAL A 4 43.68 -1.96 -58.87
N PRO A 5 43.88 -2.89 -57.84
CA PRO A 5 42.86 -3.89 -57.47
C PRO A 5 41.77 -3.28 -56.58
N ALA A 6 40.49 -3.40 -57.00
CA ALA A 6 39.18 -3.16 -56.34
C ALA A 6 39.07 -3.95 -55.03
N THR A 7 39.30 -3.26 -53.86
CA THR A 7 38.97 -3.66 -52.47
C THR A 7 37.47 -3.88 -52.30
N ALA A 8 36.96 -5.14 -52.32
CA ALA A 8 35.65 -5.67 -51.88
C ALA A 8 35.39 -5.31 -50.40
N ALA A 9 34.62 -4.24 -50.14
CA ALA A 9 33.92 -3.84 -48.90
C ALA A 9 33.13 -5.01 -48.31
N ALA A 10 33.68 -5.70 -47.29
CA ALA A 10 33.05 -6.60 -46.30
C ALA A 10 31.76 -6.00 -45.74
N ALA A 11 30.62 -6.34 -46.31
CA ALA A 11 29.22 -6.18 -45.84
C ALA A 11 29.09 -6.57 -44.37
N ALA A 12 29.18 -5.56 -43.46
CA ALA A 12 28.73 -5.56 -42.05
C ALA A 12 27.36 -6.23 -41.90
N ALA A 13 27.35 -7.48 -41.36
CA ALA A 13 26.17 -8.25 -40.88
C ALA A 13 25.13 -7.32 -40.22
N PRO A 14 23.85 -7.37 -40.67
CA PRO A 14 22.81 -6.51 -40.10
C PRO A 14 22.58 -6.82 -38.61
N ALA A 15 22.94 -5.87 -37.68
CA ALA A 15 22.54 -5.85 -36.26
C ALA A 15 21.11 -6.36 -36.08
N ALA A 16 20.93 -7.62 -35.70
CA ALA A 16 19.65 -8.26 -35.32
C ALA A 16 18.67 -7.26 -34.70
N VAL A 17 17.66 -6.83 -35.46
CA VAL A 17 16.52 -6.00 -35.00
C VAL A 17 15.65 -6.85 -34.06
N VAL A 18 15.98 -6.76 -32.80
CA VAL A 18 15.15 -7.39 -31.76
C VAL A 18 13.74 -6.76 -31.80
N SER A 19 12.77 -7.54 -32.15
CA SER A 19 11.36 -7.13 -32.25
C SER A 19 10.81 -6.68 -30.88
N THR A 20 10.06 -5.60 -30.85
CA THR A 20 9.39 -5.06 -29.64
C THR A 20 8.74 -6.20 -28.84
N HIS A 21 8.31 -7.17 -29.55
CA HIS A 21 7.71 -8.35 -28.89
C HIS A 21 8.76 -9.16 -28.12
N GLU A 22 9.95 -9.28 -28.64
CA GLU A 22 11.05 -10.03 -27.97
C GLU A 22 11.66 -9.22 -26.83
N ILE A 23 11.57 -7.93 -26.93
CA ILE A 23 12.02 -7.05 -25.83
C ILE A 23 10.99 -7.09 -24.70
N ARG A 24 9.72 -7.21 -25.00
CA ARG A 24 8.64 -7.22 -23.99
C ARG A 24 8.56 -8.60 -23.32
N ARG A 25 8.83 -9.62 -24.11
CA ARG A 25 8.92 -10.98 -23.57
C ARG A 25 10.09 -11.14 -22.61
N ALA A 26 11.28 -10.61 -22.90
CA ALA A 26 12.45 -10.72 -22.00
C ALA A 26 12.23 -9.96 -20.69
N GLN A 27 11.29 -9.04 -20.59
CA GLN A 27 11.10 -8.17 -19.41
C GLN A 27 9.95 -8.71 -18.54
N ARG A 28 9.38 -10.01 -18.88
CA ARG A 28 8.13 -10.43 -18.20
C ARG A 28 8.43 -11.65 -17.31
N ALA A 29 7.67 -11.67 -16.08
CA ALA A 29 7.81 -12.84 -15.17
C ALA A 29 7.02 -14.05 -15.69
N ASP A 30 7.36 -15.34 -15.45
CA ASP A 30 6.96 -16.61 -16.10
C ASP A 30 5.91 -17.33 -15.25
N GLY A 31 5.27 -16.62 -13.90
CA GLY A 31 4.26 -17.32 -13.05
C GLY A 31 3.27 -16.32 -12.46
N PRO A 32 2.14 -17.03 -11.91
CA PRO A 32 1.12 -16.15 -11.33
C PRO A 32 1.65 -15.40 -10.09
N ALA A 33 1.07 -14.24 -9.86
CA ALA A 33 1.45 -13.49 -8.64
C ALA A 33 1.14 -14.30 -7.38
N THR A 34 2.14 -14.29 -6.52
CA THR A 34 1.92 -15.00 -5.24
C THR A 34 2.24 -14.06 -4.07
N VAL A 35 1.58 -14.40 -2.90
CA VAL A 35 1.89 -13.60 -1.69
C VAL A 35 3.16 -14.17 -1.04
N LEU A 36 4.12 -13.29 -0.92
CA LEU A 36 5.40 -13.80 -0.38
C LEU A 36 5.53 -13.50 1.11
N ALA A 37 4.87 -12.44 1.51
CA ALA A 37 4.95 -12.11 2.95
C ALA A 37 3.83 -11.13 3.30
N ILE A 38 3.45 -11.34 4.66
CA ILE A 38 2.42 -10.40 5.14
C ILE A 38 2.90 -9.81 6.47
N GLY A 39 2.71 -8.41 6.51
CA GLY A 39 2.98 -7.75 7.80
C GLY A 39 1.80 -6.85 8.20
N THR A 40 1.58 -6.92 9.62
CA THR A 40 0.50 -6.00 10.08
C THR A 40 1.04 -5.12 11.20
N ALA A 41 0.37 -3.96 11.33
CA ALA A 41 0.73 -3.05 12.44
C ALA A 41 -0.53 -2.28 12.87
N ASN A 42 -0.54 -2.11 14.28
CA ASN A 42 -1.63 -1.30 14.85
C ASN A 42 -1.06 -0.12 15.66
N PRO A 43 -1.88 0.93 15.81
CA PRO A 43 -1.44 1.94 16.77
C PRO A 43 -1.33 1.36 18.19
N GLU A 44 -0.72 2.16 19.03
CA GLU A 44 -0.36 1.62 20.37
C GLU A 44 -1.59 1.56 21.28
N THR A 45 -2.46 2.46 21.04
CA THR A 45 -3.60 2.50 21.99
C THR A 45 -4.62 1.41 21.63
N CYS A 46 -4.96 0.64 22.66
CA CYS A 46 -5.94 -0.46 22.51
C CYS A 46 -7.08 -0.27 23.51
N VAL A 47 -8.22 -0.30 22.95
CA VAL A 47 -9.40 -0.04 23.81
C VAL A 47 -10.31 -1.27 23.75
N PRO A 48 -10.50 -1.84 24.92
CA PRO A 48 -11.48 -2.94 24.94
C PRO A 48 -12.91 -2.44 24.66
N GLN A 49 -13.60 -3.29 23.93
CA GLN A 49 -14.92 -2.83 23.44
C GLN A 49 -15.86 -2.55 24.63
N ASP A 50 -15.66 -3.33 25.81
CA ASP A 50 -16.58 -3.11 26.96
C ASP A 50 -16.24 -1.80 27.68
N GLU A 51 -15.16 -1.14 27.28
CA GLU A 51 -14.81 0.16 27.92
C GLU A 51 -14.97 1.31 26.91
N TYR A 52 -15.37 0.97 25.72
CA TYR A 52 -15.30 1.99 24.64
C TYR A 52 -16.34 3.07 24.90
N ALA A 53 -17.52 2.68 25.28
CA ALA A 53 -18.55 3.72 25.49
C ALA A 53 -18.11 4.73 26.55
N ASP A 54 -17.49 4.16 27.60
CA ASP A 54 -16.99 5.11 28.63
C ASP A 54 -15.91 6.02 28.06
N PHE A 55 -15.03 5.38 27.40
CA PHE A 55 -13.95 6.18 26.78
C PHE A 55 -14.52 7.26 25.87
N TYR A 56 -15.45 6.90 24.98
CA TYR A 56 -16.00 7.83 23.97
C TYR A 56 -16.70 9.00 24.67
N PHE A 57 -17.53 8.72 25.64
CA PHE A 57 -18.30 9.81 26.28
C PHE A 57 -17.40 10.70 27.14
N ARG A 58 -16.40 10.10 27.65
CA ARG A 58 -15.45 10.94 28.41
C ARG A 58 -14.69 11.89 27.48
N VAL A 59 -14.19 11.45 26.36
CA VAL A 59 -13.29 12.30 25.53
C VAL A 59 -14.12 13.29 24.73
N THR A 60 -15.42 12.97 24.66
CA THR A 60 -16.25 13.94 23.91
C THR A 60 -17.04 14.81 24.89
N LYS A 61 -16.76 14.65 26.16
CA LYS A 61 -17.43 15.42 27.23
C LYS A 61 -18.96 15.34 27.10
N SER A 62 -19.42 14.15 26.96
CA SER A 62 -20.88 13.95 26.78
C SER A 62 -21.43 13.07 27.91
N GLU A 63 -20.92 13.20 29.14
CA GLU A 63 -21.36 12.32 30.25
C GLU A 63 -22.76 12.72 30.73
N HIS A 64 -23.12 13.96 30.27
CA HIS A 64 -24.45 14.47 30.71
C HIS A 64 -25.56 13.79 29.93
N LEU A 65 -25.24 12.82 29.00
CA LEU A 65 -26.27 12.16 28.17
C LEU A 65 -26.27 10.66 28.50
N PRO A 66 -26.80 10.19 29.51
CA PRO A 66 -26.68 8.81 30.01
C PRO A 66 -27.53 7.83 29.20
N GLU A 67 -28.66 8.30 28.67
CA GLU A 67 -29.47 7.37 27.85
C GLU A 67 -28.76 7.04 26.53
N LEU A 68 -28.10 8.03 25.96
CA LEU A 68 -27.33 7.78 24.72
C LEU A 68 -26.11 6.88 25.00
N LYS A 69 -25.54 7.16 26.15
CA LYS A 69 -24.38 6.28 26.47
C LYS A 69 -24.83 4.82 26.62
N ASN A 70 -25.98 4.61 27.26
CA ASN A 70 -26.44 3.22 27.44
C ASN A 70 -26.76 2.58 26.08
N LYS A 71 -27.31 3.42 25.21
CA LYS A 71 -27.54 2.88 23.85
C LYS A 71 -26.24 2.50 23.17
N LEU A 72 -25.27 3.35 23.22
CA LEU A 72 -23.96 2.99 22.63
C LEU A 72 -23.39 1.72 23.28
N ARG A 73 -23.54 1.58 24.56
CA ARG A 73 -23.02 0.37 25.21
C ARG A 73 -23.70 -0.89 24.64
N ARG A 74 -25.02 -0.80 24.47
CA ARG A 74 -25.71 -1.99 23.90
C ARG A 74 -25.20 -2.29 22.50
N ILE A 75 -24.96 -1.21 21.68
CA ILE A 75 -24.41 -1.42 20.33
C ILE A 75 -23.02 -2.08 20.43
N CYS A 76 -22.23 -1.58 21.37
CA CYS A 76 -20.86 -2.13 21.47
C CYS A 76 -20.90 -3.60 21.91
N ASN A 77 -21.86 -3.95 22.71
CA ASN A 77 -21.91 -5.33 23.22
C ASN A 77 -22.33 -6.32 22.13
N LYS A 78 -23.05 -5.76 21.12
CA LYS A 78 -23.57 -6.69 20.09
C LYS A 78 -22.73 -6.57 18.81
N SER A 79 -21.63 -5.90 18.88
CA SER A 79 -20.86 -5.59 17.64
C SER A 79 -19.96 -6.76 17.27
N GLY A 80 -19.79 -7.74 18.13
CA GLY A 80 -18.85 -8.86 17.84
C GLY A 80 -17.39 -8.42 17.95
N ILE A 81 -17.11 -7.17 18.45
CA ILE A 81 -15.74 -6.64 18.56
C ILE A 81 -15.28 -6.81 20.02
N GLU A 82 -14.03 -7.35 20.01
CA GLU A 82 -13.51 -7.51 21.39
C GLU A 82 -12.66 -6.31 21.80
N LYS A 83 -11.87 -5.84 20.91
CA LYS A 83 -11.03 -4.65 21.18
C LYS A 83 -10.68 -3.96 19.86
N ARG A 84 -10.28 -2.63 20.06
CA ARG A 84 -9.83 -1.88 18.87
C ARG A 84 -8.54 -1.12 19.18
N PHE A 85 -7.83 -1.03 18.08
CA PHE A 85 -6.62 -0.18 18.17
C PHE A 85 -6.90 1.16 17.50
N MET A 86 -6.60 2.22 18.33
CA MET A 86 -6.93 3.57 17.78
C MET A 86 -5.77 4.53 18.05
N PHE A 87 -5.58 5.29 16.95
CA PHE A 87 -4.58 6.35 17.14
C PHE A 87 -5.16 7.47 18.03
N VAL A 88 -6.46 7.68 17.83
CA VAL A 88 -7.07 8.75 18.64
C VAL A 88 -7.23 8.26 20.09
N ASN A 89 -6.51 8.94 20.98
CA ASN A 89 -6.61 8.66 22.43
C ASN A 89 -6.84 9.95 23.22
N ASP A 90 -6.69 9.83 24.57
CA ASP A 90 -7.01 11.01 25.42
C ASP A 90 -6.09 12.19 25.09
N ASP A 91 -4.85 11.86 24.80
CA ASP A 91 -3.88 12.95 24.54
C ASP A 91 -4.23 13.69 23.24
N VAL A 92 -4.62 12.88 22.25
CA VAL A 92 -4.92 13.53 20.96
C VAL A 92 -6.19 14.38 21.12
N MET A 93 -7.17 13.82 21.83
CA MET A 93 -8.44 14.58 21.98
C MET A 93 -8.24 15.82 22.85
N GLU A 94 -7.30 15.73 23.81
CA GLU A 94 -7.02 16.94 24.62
C GLU A 94 -6.26 18.00 23.81
N ALA A 95 -5.41 17.55 22.95
CA ALA A 95 -4.61 18.52 22.16
C ALA A 95 -5.47 19.12 21.03
N HIS A 96 -6.57 18.36 20.71
CA HIS A 96 -7.39 18.87 19.58
C HIS A 96 -8.88 18.80 19.97
N PRO A 97 -9.23 19.78 20.83
CA PRO A 97 -10.62 19.75 21.32
C PRO A 97 -11.63 19.98 20.18
N GLU A 98 -11.17 20.62 19.04
CA GLU A 98 -12.08 20.84 17.91
C GLU A 98 -12.53 19.52 17.27
N PHE A 99 -11.86 18.41 17.59
CA PHE A 99 -12.30 17.11 17.02
C PHE A 99 -13.64 16.68 17.60
N ALA A 100 -13.89 17.12 18.78
CA ALA A 100 -15.14 16.65 19.43
C ALA A 100 -16.24 17.70 19.30
N ASP A 101 -15.95 18.82 18.69
CA ASP A 101 -16.95 19.91 18.60
C ASP A 101 -17.36 20.08 17.13
N ARG A 102 -18.64 19.92 16.92
CA ARG A 102 -19.12 19.91 15.52
C ARG A 102 -19.17 21.33 14.96
N HIS A 103 -19.08 22.31 15.76
CA HIS A 103 -19.20 23.69 15.24
C HIS A 103 -17.84 24.27 14.90
N LEU A 104 -16.83 23.50 15.18
CA LEU A 104 -15.47 24.02 14.88
C LEU A 104 -14.92 23.28 13.66
N THR A 105 -14.08 24.00 12.93
CA THR A 105 -13.43 23.34 11.77
C THR A 105 -12.24 22.50 12.25
N SER A 106 -12.19 21.24 11.65
CA SER A 106 -11.10 20.39 12.18
C SER A 106 -10.42 19.63 11.04
N LEU A 107 -10.85 19.94 9.86
CA LEU A 107 -10.35 19.12 8.73
C LEU A 107 -8.83 19.28 8.58
N ASP A 108 -8.32 20.48 8.68
CA ASP A 108 -6.87 20.70 8.47
C ASP A 108 -6.04 19.93 9.51
N ALA A 109 -6.51 20.00 10.71
CA ALA A 109 -5.76 19.28 11.76
C ALA A 109 -5.80 17.77 11.55
N ARG A 110 -6.96 17.30 11.14
CA ARG A 110 -7.09 15.83 10.94
C ARG A 110 -6.22 15.37 9.78
N VAL A 111 -6.23 16.13 8.72
CA VAL A 111 -5.42 15.73 7.55
C VAL A 111 -3.92 15.83 7.89
N GLU A 112 -3.53 16.84 8.64
CA GLU A 112 -2.11 16.96 9.01
C GLU A 112 -1.65 15.77 9.87
N ILE A 113 -2.53 15.37 10.76
CA ILE A 113 -2.14 14.25 11.64
C ILE A 113 -2.05 12.96 10.82
N VAL A 114 -3.06 12.70 10.02
CA VAL A 114 -3.09 11.39 9.34
C VAL A 114 -2.02 11.35 8.24
N SER A 115 -1.62 12.49 7.72
CA SER A 115 -0.59 12.48 6.66
C SER A 115 0.77 12.02 7.21
N LYS A 116 0.86 12.01 8.46
CA LYS A 116 2.13 11.52 9.06
C LYS A 116 1.93 10.12 9.65
N VAL A 117 0.86 9.94 10.30
CA VAL A 117 0.69 8.72 11.11
C VAL A 117 0.47 7.52 10.17
N VAL A 118 -0.24 7.76 9.12
CA VAL A 118 -0.60 6.62 8.24
C VAL A 118 0.66 6.05 7.57
N PRO A 119 1.51 6.85 7.00
CA PRO A 119 2.70 6.25 6.38
C PRO A 119 3.62 5.61 7.43
N GLU A 120 3.65 6.14 8.61
CA GLU A 120 4.49 5.51 9.65
C GLU A 120 3.96 4.13 10.04
N LEU A 121 2.69 4.10 10.17
CA LEU A 121 2.12 2.79 10.51
C LEU A 121 2.31 1.80 9.35
N ALA A 122 2.13 2.30 8.17
CA ALA A 122 2.41 1.45 6.99
C ALA A 122 3.87 0.99 6.96
N ALA A 123 4.71 1.86 7.33
CA ALA A 123 6.14 1.47 7.31
C ALA A 123 6.40 0.36 8.34
N ALA A 124 5.75 0.50 9.48
CA ALA A 124 5.96 -0.56 10.49
C ALA A 124 5.45 -1.92 9.99
N ALA A 125 4.31 -1.90 9.38
CA ALA A 125 3.79 -3.18 8.83
C ALA A 125 4.68 -3.69 7.69
N SER A 126 5.13 -2.76 6.84
CA SER A 126 5.98 -3.16 5.70
C SER A 126 7.34 -3.71 6.16
N ALA A 127 7.78 -3.14 7.22
CA ALA A 127 9.09 -3.64 7.71
C ALA A 127 8.98 -5.09 8.14
N LYS A 128 7.86 -5.47 8.79
CA LYS A 128 7.68 -6.90 9.19
C LYS A 128 7.53 -7.80 7.95
N ALA A 129 6.80 -7.30 6.93
CA ALA A 129 6.67 -8.12 5.70
C ALA A 129 8.02 -8.28 5.00
N ILE A 130 8.80 -7.18 4.97
CA ILE A 130 10.10 -7.23 4.26
C ILE A 130 11.07 -8.15 5.04
N ALA A 131 10.93 -8.05 6.34
CA ALA A 131 11.81 -8.93 7.14
C ALA A 131 11.46 -10.40 6.89
N GLU A 132 10.16 -10.72 6.85
CA GLU A 132 9.76 -12.12 6.56
C GLU A 132 10.15 -12.53 5.14
N TRP A 133 10.01 -11.60 4.19
CA TRP A 133 10.40 -11.86 2.79
C TRP A 133 11.90 -12.18 2.68
N GLY A 134 12.78 -11.46 3.48
CA GLY A 134 14.20 -11.84 3.60
C GLY A 134 15.05 -11.25 2.48
N ARG A 135 14.57 -10.25 1.73
CA ARG A 135 15.35 -9.60 0.66
C ARG A 135 15.46 -8.10 0.94
N PRO A 136 16.40 -7.51 0.22
CA PRO A 136 16.53 -6.07 0.45
C PRO A 136 15.31 -5.29 -0.09
N ALA A 137 14.96 -4.22 0.66
CA ALA A 137 13.79 -3.40 0.27
C ALA A 137 13.98 -2.80 -1.13
N THR A 138 15.24 -2.62 -1.54
CA THR A 138 15.51 -2.01 -2.86
C THR A 138 15.08 -2.94 -3.99
N ASP A 139 14.81 -4.20 -3.65
CA ASP A 139 14.35 -5.13 -4.70
C ASP A 139 12.87 -4.92 -5.01
N ILE A 140 12.21 -4.10 -4.22
CA ILE A 140 10.79 -3.81 -4.49
C ILE A 140 10.67 -2.83 -5.68
N THR A 141 9.83 -3.22 -6.66
CA THR A 141 9.77 -2.40 -7.90
C THR A 141 8.47 -1.59 -7.93
N HIS A 142 7.49 -2.14 -7.21
CA HIS A 142 6.20 -1.42 -7.25
C HIS A 142 5.65 -1.28 -5.83
N LEU A 143 5.11 -0.06 -5.64
CA LEU A 143 4.44 0.19 -4.34
C LEU A 143 2.97 0.56 -4.60
N ILE A 144 2.17 -0.26 -3.91
CA ILE A 144 0.73 0.06 -3.97
C ILE A 144 0.26 0.49 -2.58
N PHE A 145 -0.24 1.73 -2.57
CA PHE A 145 -0.61 2.33 -1.26
C PHE A 145 -2.08 2.73 -1.29
N SER A 146 -2.85 2.16 -0.33
CA SER A 146 -4.30 2.46 -0.28
C SER A 146 -4.69 2.91 1.13
N THR A 147 -5.34 4.18 1.15
CA THR A 147 -5.79 4.66 2.47
C THR A 147 -7.05 5.52 2.28
N TYR A 148 -7.99 5.43 3.29
CA TYR A 148 -9.17 6.32 3.27
C TYR A 148 -9.04 7.38 4.38
N SER A 149 -7.80 7.54 4.89
CA SER A 149 -7.61 8.39 6.09
C SER A 149 -6.93 9.71 5.67
N GLY A 150 -7.42 10.30 4.52
CA GLY A 150 -6.96 11.65 4.12
C GLY A 150 -6.18 11.60 2.81
N VAL A 151 -6.24 12.87 2.10
CA VAL A 151 -5.54 12.97 0.80
C VAL A 151 -4.59 14.17 0.86
N LYS A 152 -3.26 13.88 0.51
CA LYS A 152 -2.30 15.01 0.37
C LYS A 152 -1.40 14.77 -0.85
N ALA A 153 -0.85 15.96 -1.31
CA ALA A 153 0.13 15.84 -2.42
C ALA A 153 1.41 16.61 -2.05
N PRO A 154 2.52 15.81 -2.09
CA PRO A 154 2.69 14.40 -2.46
C PRO A 154 2.03 13.46 -1.44
N GLY A 155 1.53 12.26 -2.00
CA GLY A 155 0.70 11.34 -1.18
C GLY A 155 1.55 10.53 -0.20
N GLY A 156 0.88 9.86 0.74
CA GLY A 156 1.53 8.99 1.74
C GLY A 156 2.44 7.94 1.10
N ASP A 157 2.23 7.60 -0.10
CA ASP A 157 3.05 6.58 -0.80
C ASP A 157 4.49 7.07 -0.99
N ARG A 158 4.56 8.34 -1.27
CA ARG A 158 5.93 8.85 -1.42
C ARG A 158 6.68 8.84 -0.09
N LEU A 159 6.01 9.34 0.86
CA LEU A 159 6.67 9.29 2.18
C LEU A 159 6.98 7.85 2.60
N LEU A 160 6.10 6.98 2.38
CA LEU A 160 6.39 5.57 2.73
C LEU A 160 7.61 5.05 1.97
N ALA A 161 7.58 5.29 0.67
CA ALA A 161 8.75 4.84 -0.11
C ALA A 161 10.07 5.35 0.47
N SER A 162 10.00 6.61 0.88
CA SER A 162 11.21 7.17 1.50
C SER A 162 11.55 6.47 2.82
N LEU A 163 10.53 6.24 3.63
CA LEU A 163 10.78 5.62 4.95
C LEU A 163 11.35 4.20 4.78
N LEU A 164 11.02 3.53 3.65
CA LEU A 164 11.46 2.12 3.51
C LEU A 164 12.74 2.04 2.68
N GLY A 165 13.17 3.24 2.19
CA GLY A 165 14.41 3.22 1.39
C GLY A 165 14.20 2.52 0.04
N LEU A 166 12.97 2.74 -0.55
CA LEU A 166 12.73 2.09 -1.86
C LEU A 166 13.38 2.90 -2.98
N ARG A 167 13.55 2.31 -4.13
CA ARG A 167 14.06 3.08 -5.29
C ARG A 167 13.03 4.12 -5.75
N PRO A 168 13.44 5.26 -6.25
CA PRO A 168 12.52 6.34 -6.66
C PRO A 168 11.62 5.90 -7.82
N THR A 169 12.09 4.86 -8.54
CA THR A 169 11.32 4.45 -9.73
C THR A 169 10.09 3.61 -9.33
N VAL A 170 9.94 3.38 -8.02
CA VAL A 170 8.88 2.46 -7.55
C VAL A 170 7.50 3.10 -7.76
N LEU A 171 7.42 4.39 -8.02
CA LEU A 171 6.10 5.02 -8.20
C LEU A 171 5.94 5.48 -9.65
N ARG A 172 6.76 5.00 -10.61
CA ARG A 172 6.92 5.52 -11.99
C ARG A 172 5.68 5.19 -12.82
N GLU A 173 4.91 4.09 -12.48
CA GLU A 173 3.86 3.74 -13.45
C GLU A 173 2.48 4.12 -12.91
N TYR A 174 2.13 4.02 -11.74
CA TYR A 174 0.72 4.33 -11.40
C TYR A 174 0.66 5.00 -10.04
N GLY A 175 1.84 5.82 -9.67
CA GLY A 175 1.70 6.60 -8.42
C GLY A 175 0.45 6.20 -7.63
N ASN A 176 0.16 6.51 -6.42
CA ASN A 176 -0.96 6.22 -5.50
C ASN A 176 -2.27 6.80 -6.04
N MET A 177 -3.21 5.87 -6.58
CA MET A 177 -4.58 6.32 -6.97
C MET A 177 -5.59 5.98 -5.88
N SER A 178 -5.11 5.92 -4.59
CA SER A 178 -6.03 5.53 -3.50
C SER A 178 -6.59 4.12 -3.73
N GLY A 179 -7.60 3.57 -3.06
CA GLY A 179 -8.15 2.19 -3.08
C GLY A 179 -8.34 1.67 -4.50
N THR A 180 -8.54 2.56 -5.57
CA THR A 180 -8.80 2.13 -6.96
C THR A 180 -7.52 1.60 -7.63
N THR A 181 -6.41 1.85 -7.00
CA THR A 181 -5.11 1.39 -7.55
C THR A 181 -5.04 -0.15 -7.55
N VAL A 182 -5.84 -0.73 -6.57
CA VAL A 182 -5.78 -2.21 -6.49
C VAL A 182 -6.44 -2.82 -7.74
N ILE A 183 -7.50 -2.20 -8.19
CA ILE A 183 -8.24 -2.76 -9.35
C ILE A 183 -7.44 -2.52 -10.63
N PHE A 184 -6.77 -1.40 -10.74
CA PHE A 184 -6.02 -1.09 -11.98
C PHE A 184 -4.75 -1.93 -12.06
N VAL A 185 -4.18 -2.15 -10.84
CA VAL A 185 -2.98 -3.01 -10.82
C VAL A 185 -3.40 -4.46 -11.08
N LEU A 186 -4.53 -4.87 -10.43
CA LEU A 186 -4.98 -6.26 -10.64
C LEU A 186 -5.46 -6.43 -12.09
N ASN A 187 -6.16 -5.37 -12.65
CA ASN A 187 -6.62 -5.40 -14.05
C ASN A 187 -5.46 -5.40 -15.04
N GLU A 188 -4.48 -4.58 -14.76
CA GLU A 188 -3.26 -4.61 -15.61
C GLU A 188 -2.53 -5.95 -15.51
N LEU A 189 -2.49 -6.49 -14.27
CA LEU A 189 -1.87 -7.83 -14.13
C LEU A 189 -2.70 -8.87 -14.89
N ARG A 190 -4.01 -8.81 -14.80
CA ARG A 190 -4.90 -9.74 -15.52
C ARG A 190 -4.75 -9.57 -17.04
N ARG A 191 -4.87 -8.25 -17.60
CA ARG A 191 -4.72 -7.95 -19.04
C ARG A 191 -3.40 -8.51 -19.58
N ARG A 192 -2.42 -8.38 -18.76
CA ARG A 192 -1.09 -8.87 -19.22
C ARG A 192 -1.05 -10.40 -19.20
N PHE A 193 -1.82 -10.92 -18.34
CA PHE A 193 -1.96 -12.40 -18.27
C PHE A 193 -2.76 -12.91 -19.48
N VAL A 194 -3.85 -12.24 -19.91
CA VAL A 194 -4.74 -12.67 -21.01
C VAL A 194 -4.07 -12.39 -22.36
N ALA A 195 -3.31 -11.33 -22.53
CA ALA A 195 -2.73 -10.91 -23.83
C ALA A 195 -1.42 -11.66 -24.09
N ASP A 196 -0.79 -12.28 -23.09
CA ASP A 196 0.61 -12.65 -23.40
C ASP A 196 0.96 -13.98 -22.72
N GLY A 197 -0.15 -14.86 -22.39
CA GLY A 197 0.22 -16.12 -21.68
C GLY A 197 1.24 -15.88 -20.56
N ALA A 198 0.86 -16.47 -19.23
CA ALA A 198 1.40 -16.51 -17.84
C ALA A 198 2.93 -16.46 -17.84
N GLU A 199 3.63 -15.41 -18.40
CA GLU A 199 5.02 -15.69 -18.01
C GLU A 199 5.84 -14.38 -17.97
N GLY A 200 6.21 -13.82 -16.56
CA GLY A 200 7.30 -12.91 -16.15
C GLY A 200 7.02 -12.32 -14.74
N ALA A 201 8.10 -12.42 -13.71
CA ALA A 201 8.14 -12.00 -12.28
C ALA A 201 8.30 -10.49 -12.21
N ASP A 202 7.17 -9.70 -11.73
CA ASP A 202 7.30 -8.35 -11.16
C ASP A 202 6.86 -8.36 -9.68
N TRP A 203 7.86 -7.89 -8.80
CA TRP A 203 7.61 -7.81 -7.34
C TRP A 203 6.68 -6.63 -7.03
N GLY A 204 5.51 -6.93 -6.44
CA GLY A 204 4.57 -5.84 -6.08
C GLY A 204 4.12 -5.95 -4.62
N ALA A 205 4.12 -4.86 -3.86
CA ALA A 205 3.59 -4.81 -2.48
C ALA A 205 2.21 -4.13 -2.50
N LEU A 206 1.18 -4.90 -1.94
CA LEU A 206 -0.16 -4.29 -1.73
C LEU A 206 -0.40 -4.01 -0.24
N MET A 207 -0.84 -2.80 0.00
CA MET A 207 -1.14 -2.42 1.40
C MET A 207 -2.60 -1.95 1.49
N ALA A 208 -3.35 -2.61 2.39
CA ALA A 208 -4.77 -2.22 2.57
C ALA A 208 -5.03 -1.79 4.01
N PHE A 209 -5.86 -0.63 4.16
CA PHE A 209 -6.19 -0.05 5.48
C PHE A 209 -7.64 -0.40 5.83
N GLY A 210 -8.01 -1.13 6.96
CA GLY A 210 -9.38 -1.33 7.46
C GLY A 210 -9.81 -0.21 8.42
N PRO A 211 -11.21 -0.03 8.71
CA PRO A 211 -11.76 1.01 9.59
C PRO A 211 -11.16 0.94 10.99
N GLY A 212 -10.16 1.83 11.28
CA GLY A 212 -9.52 1.88 12.62
C GLY A 212 -7.99 1.69 12.51
N VAL A 213 -7.26 2.29 11.54
CA VAL A 213 -5.85 2.46 11.14
C VAL A 213 -5.13 1.10 11.18
N THR A 214 -5.88 0.02 11.06
CA THR A 214 -5.12 -1.24 10.90
C THR A 214 -4.61 -1.35 9.45
N VAL A 215 -3.21 -1.55 9.44
CA VAL A 215 -2.62 -1.61 8.09
C VAL A 215 -2.18 -3.07 7.83
N GLU A 216 -2.67 -3.52 6.59
CA GLU A 216 -2.17 -4.82 6.13
C GLU A 216 -1.29 -4.67 4.87
N THR A 217 -0.03 -5.27 5.07
CA THR A 217 0.85 -5.21 3.90
C THR A 217 1.05 -6.63 3.35
N ILE A 218 0.80 -6.65 1.99
CA ILE A 218 1.01 -7.95 1.31
C ILE A 218 2.06 -7.78 0.21
N LEU A 219 3.12 -8.70 0.33
CA LEU A 219 4.12 -8.70 -0.75
C LEU A 219 3.79 -9.81 -1.75
N LEU A 220 3.78 -9.31 -3.05
CA LEU A 220 3.35 -10.28 -4.08
C LEU A 220 4.50 -10.54 -5.06
N ARG A 221 4.51 -11.86 -5.45
CA ARG A 221 5.44 -12.25 -6.52
C ARG A 221 4.67 -12.95 -7.63
N VAL A 222 4.97 -12.58 -8.77
CA VAL A 222 4.40 -13.40 -9.88
C VAL A 222 5.44 -14.45 -10.30
N GLY A 223 5.13 -15.81 -9.95
CA GLY A 223 6.02 -16.97 -10.17
C GLY A 223 5.89 -17.56 -11.57
N SER A 224 7.07 -18.36 -12.09
CA SER A 224 7.15 -19.19 -13.33
C SER A 224 6.69 -20.61 -13.04
N GLY A 225 5.35 -21.01 -13.66
CA GLY A 225 5.10 -22.38 -14.16
C GLY A 225 3.97 -23.04 -13.36
N LEU A 226 2.71 -23.32 -14.03
CA LEU A 226 2.01 -24.62 -13.91
C LEU A 226 1.62 -25.13 -15.31
N LYS A 227 2.63 -25.78 -15.97
CA LYS A 227 2.21 -26.69 -17.05
C LYS A 227 1.45 -27.90 -16.49
N GLY A 228 0.16 -27.75 -16.18
CA GLY A 228 -0.91 -28.75 -15.96
C GLY A 228 -0.93 -29.80 -17.08
N ASN A 229 -0.32 -31.15 -16.87
CA ASN A 229 -0.86 -32.44 -17.32
C ASN A 229 -2.37 -32.37 -17.61
#